data_AF-A0A1E4T2N1-F1
#
_entry.id   AF-A0A1E4T2N1-F1
#
_cell.length_a   1.000
_cell.length_b   1.000
_cell.length_c   1.000
_cell.angle_alpha   90.00
_cell.angle_beta   90.00
_cell.angle_gamma   90.00
#
_symmetry.space_group_name_H-M   'P 1'
#
loop_
_entity.id
_entity.type
_entity.pdbx_description
1 polymer ?
#
loop_
_entity_poly.entity_id
_entity_poly.type
_entity_poly.pdbx_seq_one_letter_code
_entity_poly.pdbx_strand_id
1 'polypeptide(L)'
;MFKFLWRSSHNELAINIPKYLNGEEEDSIDLQIRSLIYMFKRFKINKLSPFLKTDQIGKYEFDWIDSTYDYDDSIGIPDNGIINDKLDQVYDIELFRNKILNDPYRILIDYTKNKFRSLLILSDFPIEISKLPSFKVSNFQFLILKANSTDDEYIDILVNKSGIYAEHRVLTSIKIDILTKLLAMFRSANNDGVLTKNDRFKIIQQYVQTLAFHIQVDRIFKATMRSKVKQVNVLKSKKSISVLNQQQQQHTRTPLRSQKSRMNIMMAPAASSNESPTKSIGGQRTLKSKPSMSILKLDKVYNANSDSDSLTSENSTTLVDTKVDLDNFEQSNGASIYTSFTNEERTNMFEQSKLAVRVRVERERNYLNRYV
;
A
#
# COMPACT_ATOMS: atom_id res chain seq x y z
N MET A 1 10.81 21.88 24.49
CA MET A 1 9.57 21.17 24.11
C MET A 1 9.26 19.96 24.99
N PHE A 2 10.25 19.19 25.49
CA PHE A 2 9.99 18.03 26.37
C PHE A 2 9.76 18.33 27.86
N LYS A 3 10.09 19.53 28.37
CA LYS A 3 9.76 19.94 29.74
C LYS A 3 8.25 20.03 30.02
N PHE A 4 7.42 20.02 28.98
CA PHE A 4 5.95 19.99 29.11
C PHE A 4 5.36 18.58 29.26
N LEU A 5 6.11 17.52 28.92
CA LEU A 5 5.61 16.14 28.97
C LEU A 5 5.72 15.50 30.36
N TRP A 6 6.51 16.10 31.26
CA TRP A 6 6.75 15.59 32.61
C TRP A 6 6.79 16.74 33.61
N ARG A 7 5.63 17.33 33.92
CA ARG A 7 5.47 17.98 35.22
C ARG A 7 5.33 16.84 36.23
N SER A 8 6.38 16.63 37.03
CA SER A 8 6.42 15.70 38.14
C SER A 8 5.30 15.98 39.13
N SER A 9 4.17 15.29 38.96
CA SER A 9 3.19 15.08 40.00
C SER A 9 3.64 13.86 40.79
N HIS A 10 4.09 14.06 42.03
CA HIS A 10 4.52 13.03 42.97
C HIS A 10 3.34 12.28 43.61
N ASN A 11 2.35 11.88 42.80
CA ASN A 11 1.36 10.90 43.20
C ASN A 11 1.50 9.71 42.25
N GLU A 12 1.49 8.49 42.78
CA GLU A 12 1.34 7.23 42.03
C GLU A 12 0.02 7.25 41.27
N LEU A 13 -0.04 8.04 40.19
CA LEU A 13 -1.08 7.97 39.19
C LEU A 13 -0.87 6.64 38.50
N ALA A 14 -1.84 5.73 38.64
CA ALA A 14 -1.94 4.55 37.80
C ALA A 14 -1.62 4.97 36.37
N ILE A 15 -0.49 4.50 35.84
CA ILE A 15 -0.01 4.90 34.53
C ILE A 15 -1.06 4.43 33.53
N ASN A 16 -1.81 5.37 32.97
CA ASN A 16 -2.87 5.04 32.02
C ASN A 16 -2.22 4.69 30.68
N ILE A 17 -2.03 3.39 30.44
CA ILE A 17 -1.43 2.85 29.22
C ILE A 17 -2.47 2.96 28.10
N PRO A 18 -2.14 3.56 26.94
CA PRO A 18 -3.07 3.71 25.83
C PRO A 18 -3.48 2.35 25.30
N LYS A 19 -4.79 2.13 25.16
CA LYS A 19 -5.34 0.93 24.51
C LYS A 19 -5.51 1.12 23.00
N TYR A 20 -5.32 2.36 22.55
CA TYR A 20 -5.52 2.82 21.18
C TYR A 20 -6.93 2.59 20.66
N LEU A 21 -7.91 2.36 21.53
CA LEU A 21 -9.29 2.06 21.17
C LEU A 21 -9.97 3.29 20.51
N ASN A 22 -11.08 3.04 19.83
CA ASN A 22 -11.83 4.07 19.11
C ASN A 22 -13.32 3.91 19.43
N GLY A 23 -14.10 4.95 19.17
CA GLY A 23 -15.53 4.94 19.44
C GLY A 23 -15.80 5.31 20.89
N GLU A 24 -16.68 4.58 21.56
CA GLU A 24 -17.03 4.84 22.96
C GLU A 24 -15.94 4.45 23.95
N GLU A 25 -15.13 3.46 23.61
CA GLU A 25 -14.00 3.00 24.43
C GLU A 25 -12.69 3.73 24.11
N GLU A 26 -12.73 4.84 23.38
CA GLU A 26 -11.53 5.59 23.03
C GLU A 26 -10.76 6.07 24.27
N ASP A 27 -9.43 6.07 24.17
CA ASP A 27 -8.57 6.63 25.22
C ASP A 27 -8.89 8.10 25.46
N SER A 28 -8.48 8.66 26.61
CA SER A 28 -8.58 10.11 26.80
C SER A 28 -7.83 10.83 25.66
N ILE A 29 -8.41 11.93 25.17
CA ILE A 29 -7.90 12.65 23.99
C ILE A 29 -6.46 13.10 24.21
N ASP A 30 -6.13 13.57 25.41
CA ASP A 30 -4.77 13.96 25.79
C ASP A 30 -3.79 12.77 25.74
N LEU A 31 -4.20 11.58 26.19
CA LEU A 31 -3.38 10.36 26.13
C LEU A 31 -3.17 9.91 24.69
N GLN A 32 -4.23 9.91 23.88
CA GLN A 32 -4.18 9.55 22.47
C GLN A 32 -3.27 10.49 21.67
N ILE A 33 -3.34 11.80 21.91
CA ILE A 33 -2.44 12.76 21.25
C ILE A 33 -0.98 12.46 21.61
N ARG A 34 -0.67 12.26 22.89
CA ARG A 34 0.71 12.00 23.35
C ARG A 34 1.25 10.69 22.78
N SER A 35 0.46 9.62 22.85
CA SER A 35 0.85 8.30 22.36
C SER A 35 1.03 8.30 20.83
N LEU A 36 0.12 8.91 20.07
CA LEU A 36 0.23 8.95 18.61
C LEU A 36 1.40 9.82 18.13
N ILE A 37 1.73 10.93 18.81
CA ILE A 37 2.95 11.69 18.49
C ILE A 37 4.21 10.84 18.67
N TYR A 38 4.25 10.07 19.77
CA TYR A 38 5.35 9.16 20.03
C TYR A 38 5.44 8.08 18.94
N MET A 39 4.34 7.39 18.65
CA MET A 39 4.27 6.35 17.62
C MET A 39 4.61 6.86 16.21
N PHE A 40 4.17 8.07 15.86
CA PHE A 40 4.51 8.69 14.58
C PHE A 40 6.02 8.78 14.36
N LYS A 41 6.76 9.21 15.39
CA LYS A 41 8.21 9.34 15.36
C LYS A 41 8.90 7.97 15.43
N ARG A 42 8.47 7.13 16.38
CA ARG A 42 9.05 5.81 16.66
C ARG A 42 9.03 4.89 15.44
N PHE A 43 7.91 4.85 14.73
CA PHE A 43 7.71 4.05 13.52
C PHE A 43 8.03 4.79 12.22
N LYS A 44 8.53 6.04 12.28
CA LYS A 44 8.77 6.88 11.10
C LYS A 44 7.60 6.83 10.11
N ILE A 45 6.36 7.00 10.60
CA ILE A 45 5.13 6.71 9.83
C ILE A 45 5.13 7.42 8.46
N ASN A 46 5.64 8.65 8.40
CA ASN A 46 5.76 9.42 7.16
C ASN A 46 6.73 8.83 6.12
N LYS A 47 7.71 8.03 6.54
CA LYS A 47 8.72 7.40 5.68
C LYS A 47 8.40 5.95 5.31
N LEU A 48 7.28 5.39 5.78
CA LEU A 48 6.89 4.02 5.44
C LEU A 48 6.77 3.83 3.92
N SER A 49 7.15 2.66 3.43
CA SER A 49 6.98 2.29 2.04
C SER A 49 5.49 2.12 1.68
N PRO A 50 5.11 2.30 0.40
CA PRO A 50 3.73 2.10 -0.04
C PRO A 50 3.19 0.69 0.22
N PHE A 51 4.04 -0.32 0.29
CA PHE A 51 3.67 -1.66 0.74
C PHE A 51 4.56 -2.04 1.92
N LEU A 52 3.97 -2.66 2.94
CA LEU A 52 4.73 -3.23 4.04
C LEU A 52 5.66 -4.34 3.52
N LYS A 53 6.87 -4.41 4.07
CA LYS A 53 7.79 -5.50 3.79
C LYS A 53 7.39 -6.72 4.61
N THR A 54 7.64 -7.88 4.04
CA THR A 54 7.54 -9.15 4.76
C THR A 54 8.94 -9.61 5.15
N ASP A 55 9.07 -10.18 6.33
CA ASP A 55 10.26 -10.92 6.74
C ASP A 55 10.41 -12.23 5.91
N GLN A 56 11.44 -13.01 6.22
CA GLN A 56 11.70 -14.31 5.56
C GLN A 56 10.58 -15.34 5.80
N ILE A 57 9.78 -15.15 6.85
CA ILE A 57 8.69 -16.03 7.28
C ILE A 57 7.34 -15.55 6.71
N GLY A 58 7.33 -14.41 6.01
CA GLY A 58 6.12 -13.82 5.42
C GLY A 58 5.32 -12.95 6.40
N LYS A 59 5.84 -12.66 7.60
CA LYS A 59 5.21 -11.73 8.55
C LYS A 59 5.51 -10.30 8.15
N TYR A 60 4.49 -9.44 8.21
CA TYR A 60 4.65 -8.02 7.92
C TYR A 60 5.32 -7.31 9.08
N GLU A 61 6.22 -6.38 8.77
CA GLU A 61 6.96 -5.61 9.75
C GLU A 61 7.05 -4.12 9.36
N PHE A 62 7.15 -3.26 10.37
CA PHE A 62 7.47 -1.86 10.20
C PHE A 62 8.95 -1.66 9.96
N ASP A 63 9.30 -0.73 9.06
CA ASP A 63 10.62 -0.11 9.12
C ASP A 63 10.60 0.88 10.31
N TRP A 64 10.95 0.41 11.51
CA TRP A 64 11.00 1.22 12.74
C TRP A 64 12.43 1.55 13.12
N ILE A 65 12.63 2.58 13.95
CA ILE A 65 13.96 2.92 14.45
C ILE A 65 14.39 1.80 15.41
N ASP A 66 15.46 1.09 15.12
CA ASP A 66 16.10 0.19 16.11
C ASP A 66 17.35 0.86 16.69
N SER A 67 17.78 0.41 17.87
CA SER A 67 19.04 0.75 18.54
C SER A 67 20.28 0.59 17.64
N THR A 68 20.17 -0.26 16.62
CA THR A 68 21.21 -0.56 15.62
C THR A 68 21.15 0.34 14.37
N TYR A 69 20.24 1.31 14.30
CA TYR A 69 20.23 2.26 13.18
C TYR A 69 21.50 3.13 13.23
N ASP A 70 22.43 2.86 12.33
CA ASP A 70 23.51 3.78 12.02
C ASP A 70 22.91 5.14 11.66
N TYR A 71 23.32 6.13 12.43
CA TYR A 71 22.94 7.52 12.24
C TYR A 71 23.55 7.99 10.92
N ASP A 72 22.73 8.07 9.87
CA ASP A 72 23.15 8.66 8.60
C ASP A 72 23.28 10.18 8.78
N ASP A 73 24.52 10.62 9.02
CA ASP A 73 24.93 12.01 9.23
C ASP A 73 24.58 12.93 8.04
N SER A 74 24.19 12.38 6.88
CA SER A 74 23.91 13.18 5.68
C SER A 74 22.59 13.95 5.67
N ILE A 75 21.69 13.70 6.64
CA ILE A 75 20.35 14.35 6.65
C ILE A 75 20.29 15.61 7.53
N GLY A 76 21.30 15.92 8.34
CA GLY A 76 21.43 17.24 8.99
C GLY A 76 20.24 17.70 9.86
N ILE A 77 19.33 16.78 10.22
CA ILE A 77 18.27 17.03 11.20
C ILE A 77 18.80 16.43 12.51
N PRO A 78 19.00 17.22 13.58
CA PRO A 78 19.19 16.68 14.92
C PRO A 78 17.83 16.15 15.38
N ASP A 79 17.39 15.03 14.81
CA ASP A 79 16.23 14.29 15.25
C ASP A 79 16.80 13.22 16.17
N ASN A 80 16.92 13.55 17.46
CA ASN A 80 17.13 12.56 18.51
C ASN A 80 16.03 11.51 18.34
N GLY A 81 16.30 10.45 17.58
CA GLY A 81 15.42 9.30 17.46
C GLY A 81 15.21 8.81 18.87
N ILE A 82 14.02 9.07 19.43
CA ILE A 82 13.73 8.76 20.83
C ILE A 82 13.52 7.26 20.89
N ILE A 83 14.62 6.53 20.95
CA ILE A 83 14.65 5.17 21.47
C ILE A 83 14.60 5.36 22.98
N ASN A 84 13.46 5.06 23.56
CA ASN A 84 13.25 5.17 24.99
C ASN A 84 12.41 3.98 25.43
N ASP A 85 13.08 2.94 25.91
CA ASP A 85 12.46 1.68 26.33
C ASP A 85 11.35 1.91 27.37
N LYS A 86 11.49 2.94 28.22
CA LYS A 86 10.44 3.31 29.17
C LYS A 86 9.20 3.85 28.47
N LEU A 87 9.36 4.67 27.44
CA LEU A 87 8.23 5.17 26.65
C LEU A 87 7.62 4.09 25.75
N ASP A 88 8.43 3.16 25.24
CA ASP A 88 7.94 1.98 24.50
C ASP A 88 7.02 1.12 25.37
N GLN A 89 7.36 0.95 26.65
CA GLN A 89 6.50 0.28 27.63
C GLN A 89 5.27 1.12 28.01
N VAL A 90 5.45 2.40 28.35
CA VAL A 90 4.37 3.29 28.80
C VAL A 90 3.31 3.49 27.71
N TYR A 91 3.72 3.57 26.45
CA TYR A 91 2.81 3.73 25.33
C TYR A 91 2.49 2.42 24.61
N ASP A 92 2.92 1.28 25.12
CA ASP A 92 2.65 -0.05 24.56
C ASP A 92 2.81 -0.11 23.03
N ILE A 93 4.08 -0.02 22.61
CA ILE A 93 4.46 -0.05 21.19
C ILE A 93 3.97 -1.32 20.48
N GLU A 94 3.94 -2.45 21.18
CA GLU A 94 3.52 -3.74 20.63
C GLU A 94 2.01 -3.78 20.41
N LEU A 95 1.20 -3.26 21.34
CA LEU A 95 -0.24 -3.15 21.13
C LEU A 95 -0.56 -2.25 19.95
N PHE A 96 0.10 -1.09 19.83
CA PHE A 96 -0.07 -0.21 18.67
C PHE A 96 0.31 -0.93 17.37
N ARG A 97 1.48 -1.58 17.35
CA ARG A 97 1.96 -2.36 16.21
C ARG A 97 0.94 -3.41 15.79
N ASN A 98 0.46 -4.21 16.74
CA ASN A 98 -0.54 -5.24 16.51
C ASN A 98 -1.85 -4.66 16.02
N LYS A 99 -2.30 -3.52 16.56
CA LYS A 99 -3.54 -2.87 16.10
C LYS A 99 -3.46 -2.43 14.64
N ILE A 100 -2.31 -1.94 14.19
CA ILE A 100 -2.13 -1.54 12.80
C ILE A 100 -1.92 -2.75 11.88
N LEU A 101 -1.08 -3.70 12.30
CA LEU A 101 -0.72 -4.88 11.50
C LEU A 101 -1.81 -5.94 11.46
N ASN A 102 -2.63 -6.13 12.49
CA ASN A 102 -3.74 -7.10 12.48
C ASN A 102 -4.98 -6.57 11.75
N ASP A 103 -4.76 -5.95 10.60
CA ASP A 103 -5.79 -5.45 9.71
C ASP A 103 -5.65 -6.10 8.34
N PRO A 104 -6.69 -6.75 7.79
CA PRO A 104 -6.61 -7.42 6.50
C PRO A 104 -6.35 -6.45 5.34
N TYR A 105 -6.60 -5.14 5.52
CA TYR A 105 -6.33 -4.14 4.50
C TYR A 105 -4.86 -3.66 4.51
N ARG A 106 -4.01 -4.14 5.44
CA ARG A 106 -2.57 -3.79 5.52
C ARG A 106 -1.77 -4.04 4.23
N ILE A 107 -2.30 -4.92 3.38
CA ILE A 107 -1.70 -5.31 2.10
C ILE A 107 -1.97 -4.31 0.97
N LEU A 108 -2.86 -3.34 1.19
CA LEU A 108 -3.20 -2.32 0.22
C LEU A 108 -2.19 -1.17 0.27
N ILE A 109 -2.05 -0.50 -0.87
CA ILE A 109 -1.07 0.58 -1.03
C ILE A 109 -1.29 1.71 -0.01
N ASP A 110 -0.21 2.13 0.65
CA ASP A 110 -0.15 3.18 1.68
C ASP A 110 -1.18 3.03 2.81
N TYR A 111 -1.79 1.86 2.99
CA TYR A 111 -2.89 1.67 3.94
C TYR A 111 -2.47 2.01 5.37
N THR A 112 -1.28 1.59 5.79
CA THR A 112 -0.79 1.86 7.14
C THR A 112 -0.71 3.34 7.46
N LYS A 113 -0.18 4.17 6.54
CA LYS A 113 -0.14 5.63 6.73
C LYS A 113 -1.53 6.21 6.89
N ASN A 114 -2.47 5.71 6.09
CA ASN A 114 -3.84 6.22 6.06
C ASN A 114 -4.68 5.74 7.24
N LYS A 115 -4.43 4.52 7.73
CA LYS A 115 -4.94 4.04 9.00
C LYS A 115 -4.40 4.87 10.17
N PHE A 116 -3.11 5.25 10.12
CA PHE A 116 -2.57 6.18 11.11
C PHE A 116 -3.26 7.55 11.04
N ARG A 117 -3.44 8.12 9.84
CA ARG A 117 -4.16 9.39 9.66
C ARG A 117 -5.57 9.33 10.22
N SER A 118 -6.29 8.22 10.08
CA SER A 118 -7.62 8.09 10.70
C SER A 118 -7.58 8.11 12.23
N LEU A 119 -6.50 7.65 12.86
CA LEU A 119 -6.34 7.74 14.31
C LEU A 119 -6.08 9.17 14.80
N LEU A 120 -5.64 10.08 13.91
CA LEU A 120 -5.46 11.50 14.23
C LEU A 120 -6.79 12.29 14.25
N ILE A 121 -7.92 11.64 13.96
CA ILE A 121 -9.25 12.25 13.95
C ILE A 121 -9.93 11.97 15.30
N LEU A 122 -9.82 12.95 16.18
CA LEU A 122 -10.26 12.92 17.56
C LEU A 122 -11.78 13.21 17.65
N SER A 123 -12.43 12.67 18.68
CA SER A 123 -13.87 12.89 18.90
C SER A 123 -14.19 14.26 19.49
N ASP A 124 -13.26 14.83 20.26
CA ASP A 124 -13.42 16.12 20.93
C ASP A 124 -12.06 16.79 21.18
N PHE A 125 -12.09 18.02 21.70
CA PHE A 125 -10.90 18.77 22.07
C PHE A 125 -10.22 18.20 23.33
N PRO A 126 -8.88 18.22 23.39
CA PRO A 126 -8.13 17.87 24.60
C PRO A 126 -8.44 18.81 25.77
N ILE A 127 -8.35 18.28 26.99
CA ILE A 127 -8.61 19.03 28.23
C ILE A 127 -7.31 19.67 28.75
N GLU A 128 -6.19 18.95 28.68
CA GLU A 128 -4.92 19.42 29.23
C GLU A 128 -4.10 20.24 28.22
N ILE A 129 -4.32 20.02 26.93
CA ILE A 129 -3.55 20.66 25.85
C ILE A 129 -4.36 21.83 25.26
N SER A 130 -3.89 23.06 25.44
CA SER A 130 -4.59 24.26 24.96
C SER A 130 -4.66 24.41 23.43
N LYS A 131 -3.73 23.80 22.70
CA LYS A 131 -3.68 23.84 21.23
C LYS A 131 -3.26 22.50 20.66
N LEU A 132 -3.99 22.02 19.65
CA LEU A 132 -3.64 20.79 18.95
C LEU A 132 -2.21 20.85 18.40
N PRO A 133 -1.37 19.85 18.73
CA PRO A 133 -0.01 19.80 18.23
C PRO A 133 0.00 19.54 16.72
N SER A 134 0.99 20.08 16.02
CA SER A 134 1.18 19.86 14.59
C SER A 134 2.42 19.02 14.31
N PHE A 135 2.33 18.20 13.28
CA PHE A 135 3.49 17.50 12.74
C PHE A 135 4.26 18.44 11.82
N LYS A 136 5.59 18.29 11.74
CA LYS A 136 6.43 19.04 10.78
C LYS A 136 6.31 18.53 9.34
N VAL A 137 5.43 17.56 9.10
CA VAL A 137 5.24 16.88 7.82
C VAL A 137 3.84 17.20 7.32
N SER A 138 3.72 17.52 6.03
CA SER A 138 2.41 17.74 5.40
C SER A 138 1.54 16.49 5.48
N ASN A 139 0.21 16.69 5.48
CA ASN A 139 -0.80 15.62 5.45
C ASN A 139 -0.88 14.74 6.71
N PHE A 140 -0.24 15.13 7.81
CA PHE A 140 -0.47 14.56 9.13
C PHE A 140 -0.83 15.70 10.08
N GLN A 141 -2.06 15.67 10.60
CA GLN A 141 -2.53 16.67 11.55
C GLN A 141 -3.65 16.08 12.41
N PHE A 142 -3.73 16.52 13.66
CA PHE A 142 -4.86 16.22 14.51
C PHE A 142 -6.07 17.03 14.07
N LEU A 143 -7.21 16.37 13.94
CA LEU A 143 -8.48 16.98 13.55
C LEU A 143 -9.54 16.58 14.57
N ILE A 144 -10.51 17.46 14.79
CA ILE A 144 -11.68 17.18 15.61
C ILE A 144 -12.83 16.87 14.67
N LEU A 145 -13.53 15.77 14.93
CA LEU A 145 -14.77 15.41 14.28
C LEU A 145 -15.71 14.86 15.34
N LYS A 146 -16.76 15.62 15.67
CA LYS A 146 -17.76 15.20 16.64
C LYS A 146 -18.70 14.19 16.01
N ALA A 147 -19.27 13.32 16.84
CA ALA A 147 -20.16 12.28 16.33
C ALA A 147 -21.41 12.89 15.66
N ASN A 148 -22.03 13.88 16.31
CA ASN A 148 -23.22 14.60 15.87
C ASN A 148 -22.95 15.72 14.84
N SER A 149 -21.78 15.75 14.22
CA SER A 149 -21.43 16.70 13.16
C SER A 149 -22.34 16.56 11.92
N THR A 150 -22.46 17.64 11.16
CA THR A 150 -23.22 17.65 9.89
C THR A 150 -22.46 16.94 8.78
N ASP A 151 -23.14 16.52 7.72
CA ASP A 151 -22.50 15.84 6.59
C ASP A 151 -21.43 16.71 5.92
N ASP A 152 -21.66 18.02 5.82
CA ASP A 152 -20.69 18.98 5.30
C ASP A 152 -19.41 19.04 6.17
N GLU A 153 -19.55 18.95 7.50
CA GLU A 153 -18.40 18.91 8.40
C GLU A 153 -17.64 17.59 8.27
N TYR A 154 -18.34 16.46 8.13
CA TYR A 154 -17.70 15.18 7.81
C TYR A 154 -16.94 15.24 6.48
N ILE A 155 -17.53 15.84 5.43
CA ILE A 155 -16.88 16.03 4.13
C ILE A 155 -15.65 16.90 4.27
N ASP A 156 -15.76 18.05 4.93
CA ASP A 156 -14.64 18.97 5.08
C ASP A 156 -13.48 18.34 5.86
N ILE A 157 -13.76 17.66 6.98
CA ILE A 157 -12.73 16.99 7.77
C ILE A 157 -12.12 15.81 7.02
N LEU A 158 -12.92 14.88 6.50
CA LEU A 158 -12.43 13.63 5.92
C LEU A 158 -11.87 13.78 4.51
N VAL A 159 -12.47 14.63 3.67
CA VAL A 159 -12.06 14.79 2.27
C VAL A 159 -11.01 15.88 2.13
N ASN A 160 -11.22 17.05 2.74
CA ASN A 160 -10.39 18.22 2.49
C ASN A 160 -9.20 18.32 3.45
N LYS A 161 -9.39 18.00 4.74
CA LYS A 161 -8.39 18.27 5.79
C LYS A 161 -7.59 17.04 6.24
N SER A 162 -8.16 15.83 6.20
CA SER A 162 -7.54 14.63 6.81
C SER A 162 -6.20 14.20 6.19
N GLY A 163 -5.93 14.59 4.93
CA GLY A 163 -4.79 14.08 4.17
C GLY A 163 -4.89 12.58 3.85
N ILE A 164 -6.05 11.95 4.06
CA ILE A 164 -6.28 10.54 3.73
C ILE A 164 -6.08 10.33 2.22
N TYR A 165 -5.14 9.45 1.90
CA TYR A 165 -4.58 9.12 0.59
C TYR A 165 -4.08 10.34 -0.19
N ALA A 166 -3.44 11.30 0.49
CA ALA A 166 -2.82 12.47 -0.16
C ALA A 166 -1.72 12.09 -1.17
N GLU A 167 -1.14 10.89 -1.07
CA GLU A 167 -0.17 10.36 -2.02
C GLU A 167 -0.76 10.04 -3.40
N HIS A 168 -2.08 9.89 -3.49
CA HIS A 168 -2.78 9.45 -4.69
C HIS A 168 -3.72 10.52 -5.21
N ARG A 169 -3.71 10.71 -6.54
CA ARG A 169 -4.62 11.62 -7.23
C ARG A 169 -5.98 10.97 -7.43
N VAL A 170 -6.79 10.97 -6.37
CA VAL A 170 -8.20 10.58 -6.44
C VAL A 170 -9.05 11.85 -6.58
N LEU A 171 -9.99 11.83 -7.52
CA LEU A 171 -10.92 12.94 -7.75
C LEU A 171 -11.73 13.22 -6.47
N THR A 172 -11.86 14.50 -6.12
CA THR A 172 -12.63 14.94 -4.94
C THR A 172 -14.08 14.48 -5.01
N SER A 173 -14.68 14.47 -6.21
CA SER A 173 -16.05 13.97 -6.42
C SER A 173 -16.22 12.50 -6.00
N ILE A 174 -15.25 11.64 -6.31
CA ILE A 174 -15.27 10.22 -5.89
C ILE A 174 -15.14 10.12 -4.37
N LYS A 175 -14.26 10.93 -3.76
CA LYS A 175 -14.10 10.96 -2.31
C LYS A 175 -15.40 11.38 -1.60
N ILE A 176 -16.08 12.40 -2.13
CA ILE A 176 -17.36 12.89 -1.61
C ILE A 176 -18.43 11.81 -1.79
N ASP A 177 -18.57 11.23 -2.99
CA ASP A 177 -19.59 10.21 -3.28
C ASP A 177 -19.46 8.98 -2.36
N ILE A 178 -18.24 8.49 -2.14
CA ILE A 178 -17.98 7.40 -1.19
C ILE A 178 -18.47 7.79 0.22
N LEU A 179 -18.10 8.98 0.70
CA LEU A 179 -18.44 9.42 2.04
C LEU A 179 -19.94 9.67 2.22
N THR A 180 -20.60 10.32 1.25
CA THR A 180 -22.04 10.59 1.27
C THR A 180 -22.84 9.29 1.32
N LYS A 181 -22.43 8.26 0.58
CA LYS A 181 -23.06 6.93 0.64
C LYS A 181 -22.91 6.27 2.02
N LEU A 182 -21.74 6.38 2.64
CA LEU A 182 -21.53 5.88 3.99
C LEU A 182 -22.40 6.64 5.01
N LEU A 183 -22.41 7.97 4.97
CA LEU A 183 -23.22 8.80 5.86
C LEU A 183 -24.72 8.48 5.72
N ALA A 184 -25.22 8.37 4.48
CA ALA A 184 -26.60 7.98 4.23
C ALA A 184 -26.94 6.61 4.82
N MET A 185 -26.05 5.62 4.65
CA MET A 185 -26.22 4.28 5.22
C MET A 185 -26.34 4.34 6.75
N PHE A 186 -25.41 5.01 7.44
CA PHE A 186 -25.42 5.08 8.90
C PHE A 186 -26.58 5.93 9.46
N ARG A 187 -26.93 7.03 8.80
CA ARG A 187 -28.08 7.84 9.22
C ARG A 187 -29.41 7.13 8.98
N SER A 188 -29.55 6.33 7.92
CA SER A 188 -30.76 5.55 7.67
C SER A 188 -30.95 4.39 8.66
N ALA A 189 -29.85 3.87 9.22
CA ALA A 189 -29.89 2.82 10.23
C ALA A 189 -30.25 3.35 11.64
N ASN A 190 -30.02 4.65 11.90
CA ASN A 190 -30.28 5.27 13.19
C ASN A 190 -31.61 6.06 13.15
N ASN A 191 -32.59 5.64 13.95
CA ASN A 191 -33.94 6.23 13.96
C ASN A 191 -33.95 7.75 14.22
N ASP A 192 -33.03 8.24 15.06
CA ASP A 192 -32.96 9.66 15.44
C ASP A 192 -32.06 10.48 14.50
N GLY A 193 -31.41 9.83 13.52
CA GLY A 193 -30.41 10.45 12.63
C GLY A 193 -29.12 10.91 13.34
N VAL A 194 -29.03 10.74 14.66
CA VAL A 194 -27.85 11.06 15.48
C VAL A 194 -26.84 9.94 15.36
N LEU A 195 -25.59 10.30 15.06
CA LEU A 195 -24.49 9.36 14.98
C LEU A 195 -23.78 9.27 16.33
N THR A 196 -23.50 8.05 16.77
CA THR A 196 -22.73 7.77 17.98
C THR A 196 -21.22 7.87 17.72
N LYS A 197 -20.39 7.84 18.78
CA LYS A 197 -18.93 7.76 18.61
C LYS A 197 -18.52 6.48 17.87
N ASN A 198 -19.24 5.38 18.10
CA ASN A 198 -19.02 4.11 17.40
C ASN A 198 -19.35 4.23 15.91
N ASP A 199 -20.45 4.91 15.56
CA ASP A 199 -20.80 5.16 14.15
C ASP A 199 -19.75 6.02 13.47
N ARG A 200 -19.31 7.11 14.11
CA ARG A 200 -18.22 7.95 13.62
C ARG A 200 -16.96 7.11 13.32
N PHE A 201 -16.55 6.27 14.26
CA PHE A 201 -15.40 5.39 14.07
C PHE A 201 -15.59 4.47 12.86
N LYS A 202 -16.74 3.80 12.75
CA LYS A 202 -17.06 2.92 11.62
C LYS A 202 -17.08 3.67 10.29
N ILE A 203 -17.63 4.89 10.25
CA ILE A 203 -17.63 5.75 9.05
C ILE A 203 -16.19 6.05 8.62
N ILE A 204 -15.34 6.51 9.54
CA ILE A 204 -13.93 6.81 9.25
C ILE A 204 -13.20 5.55 8.75
N GLN A 205 -13.39 4.43 9.45
CA GLN A 205 -12.77 3.16 9.09
C GLN A 205 -13.19 2.68 7.70
N GLN A 206 -14.49 2.66 7.42
CA GLN A 206 -15.04 2.24 6.13
C GLN A 206 -14.64 3.21 5.02
N TYR A 207 -14.56 4.50 5.29
CA TYR A 207 -14.06 5.49 4.34
C TYR A 207 -12.62 5.20 3.93
N VAL A 208 -11.71 5.00 4.89
CA VAL A 208 -10.31 4.65 4.61
C VAL A 208 -10.22 3.34 3.83
N GLN A 209 -10.96 2.30 4.22
CA GLN A 209 -10.94 0.99 3.56
C GLN A 209 -11.49 1.05 2.14
N THR A 210 -12.60 1.76 1.92
CA THR A 210 -13.23 1.90 0.60
C THR A 210 -12.33 2.69 -0.35
N LEU A 211 -11.70 3.76 0.15
CA LEU A 211 -10.76 4.55 -0.63
C LEU A 211 -9.47 3.75 -0.95
N ALA A 212 -8.97 2.96 0.01
CA ALA A 212 -7.86 2.02 -0.21
C ALA A 212 -8.17 1.05 -1.36
N PHE A 213 -9.37 0.46 -1.30
CA PHE A 213 -9.85 -0.49 -2.28
C PHE A 213 -9.94 0.17 -3.66
N HIS A 214 -10.59 1.33 -3.75
CA HIS A 214 -10.72 2.09 -5.00
C HIS A 214 -9.35 2.40 -5.63
N ILE A 215 -8.39 2.91 -4.85
CA ILE A 215 -7.04 3.23 -5.34
C ILE A 215 -6.31 1.99 -5.82
N GLN A 216 -6.42 0.87 -5.10
CA GLN A 216 -5.77 -0.36 -5.48
C GLN A 216 -6.36 -0.92 -6.79
N VAL A 217 -7.68 -0.87 -6.96
CA VAL A 217 -8.37 -1.29 -8.18
C VAL A 217 -7.95 -0.42 -9.36
N ASP A 218 -8.01 0.90 -9.20
CA ASP A 218 -7.56 1.89 -10.19
C ASP A 218 -6.13 1.61 -10.67
N ARG A 219 -5.22 1.36 -9.72
CA ARG A 219 -3.82 1.05 -10.01
C ARG A 219 -3.66 -0.24 -10.81
N ILE A 220 -4.35 -1.31 -10.43
CA ILE A 220 -4.28 -2.61 -11.14
C ILE A 220 -4.89 -2.46 -12.54
N PHE A 221 -6.05 -1.82 -12.64
CA PHE A 221 -6.71 -1.58 -13.93
C PHE A 221 -5.82 -0.80 -14.89
N LYS A 222 -5.22 0.32 -14.45
CA LYS A 222 -4.27 1.10 -15.25
C LYS A 222 -3.06 0.27 -15.69
N ALA A 223 -2.53 -0.59 -14.82
CA ALA A 223 -1.42 -1.47 -15.16
C ALA A 223 -1.81 -2.53 -16.21
N THR A 224 -3.00 -3.13 -16.06
CA THR A 224 -3.56 -4.11 -17.00
C THR A 224 -3.77 -3.49 -18.38
N MET A 225 -4.38 -2.31 -18.44
CA MET A 225 -4.58 -1.56 -19.70
C MET A 225 -3.26 -1.28 -20.40
N ARG A 226 -2.26 -0.77 -19.68
CA ARG A 226 -0.91 -0.52 -20.23
C ARG A 226 -0.23 -1.79 -20.74
N SER A 227 -0.42 -2.93 -20.05
CA SER A 227 0.12 -4.22 -20.47
C SER A 227 -0.53 -4.70 -21.78
N LYS A 228 -1.86 -4.61 -21.88
CA LYS A 228 -2.61 -5.00 -23.09
C LYS A 228 -2.27 -4.13 -24.29
N VAL A 229 -2.12 -2.81 -24.12
CA VAL A 229 -1.66 -1.92 -25.22
C VAL A 229 -0.28 -2.33 -25.73
N LYS A 230 0.66 -2.63 -24.83
CA LYS A 230 1.99 -3.10 -25.22
C LYS A 230 1.91 -4.41 -26.02
N GLN A 231 1.06 -5.35 -25.62
CA GLN A 231 0.86 -6.60 -26.35
C GLN A 231 0.29 -6.37 -27.75
N VAL A 232 -0.73 -5.52 -27.89
CA VAL A 232 -1.34 -5.17 -29.19
C VAL A 232 -0.31 -4.50 -30.11
N ASN A 233 0.51 -3.57 -29.59
CA ASN A 233 1.53 -2.88 -30.37
C ASN A 233 2.64 -3.83 -30.85
N VAL A 234 3.05 -4.79 -30.01
CA VAL A 234 4.01 -5.83 -30.41
C VAL A 234 3.45 -6.68 -31.56
N LEU A 235 2.18 -7.07 -31.48
CA LEU A 235 1.52 -7.86 -32.54
C LEU A 235 1.38 -7.07 -33.86
N LYS A 236 1.07 -5.77 -33.80
CA LYS A 236 1.02 -4.90 -34.99
C LYS A 236 2.39 -4.80 -35.66
N SER A 237 3.47 -4.57 -34.91
CA SER A 237 4.82 -4.44 -35.51
C SER A 237 5.32 -5.75 -36.17
N LYS A 238 4.94 -6.92 -35.62
CA LYS A 238 5.30 -8.21 -36.22
C LYS A 238 4.62 -8.46 -37.57
N LYS A 239 3.37 -8.00 -37.74
CA LYS A 239 2.66 -8.08 -39.03
C LYS A 239 3.26 -7.15 -40.08
N SER A 240 3.81 -6.00 -39.68
CA SER A 240 4.50 -5.07 -40.60
C SER A 240 5.79 -5.66 -41.17
N ILE A 241 6.53 -6.43 -40.37
CA ILE A 241 7.82 -7.01 -40.76
C ILE A 241 7.63 -8.22 -41.70
N SER A 242 6.54 -9.00 -41.55
CA SER A 242 6.29 -10.14 -42.45
C SER A 242 5.94 -9.73 -43.88
N VAL A 243 5.45 -8.51 -44.10
CA VAL A 243 5.10 -8.01 -45.45
C VAL A 243 6.35 -7.52 -46.21
N LEU A 244 7.38 -7.04 -45.52
CA LEU A 244 8.62 -6.58 -46.16
C LEU A 244 9.53 -7.73 -46.63
N ASN A 245 9.43 -8.91 -46.00
CA ASN A 245 10.24 -10.09 -46.38
C ASN A 245 9.65 -10.93 -47.53
N GLN A 246 8.44 -10.62 -48.03
CA GLN A 246 7.86 -11.30 -49.20
C GLN A 246 8.22 -10.65 -50.54
N GLN A 247 8.78 -9.44 -50.57
CA GLN A 247 9.20 -8.78 -51.81
C GLN A 247 10.69 -8.92 -52.16
N GLN A 248 11.50 -9.64 -51.37
CA GLN A 248 12.93 -9.86 -51.66
C GLN A 248 13.33 -11.31 -51.97
N GLN A 249 12.39 -12.23 -52.22
CA GLN A 249 12.71 -13.63 -52.57
C GLN A 249 12.64 -13.96 -54.08
N GLN A 250 12.98 -13.04 -54.98
CA GLN A 250 13.07 -13.39 -56.42
C GLN A 250 14.44 -13.30 -57.10
N HIS A 251 15.49 -12.74 -56.49
CA HIS A 251 16.81 -12.76 -57.14
C HIS A 251 17.94 -12.96 -56.13
N THR A 252 18.45 -14.20 -56.06
CA THR A 252 19.80 -14.63 -56.49
C THR A 252 20.15 -15.94 -55.79
N ARG A 253 20.20 -17.02 -56.56
CA ARG A 253 20.82 -18.28 -56.16
C ARG A 253 22.34 -18.10 -56.17
N THR A 254 22.96 -18.06 -55.00
CA THR A 254 24.40 -18.31 -54.84
C THR A 254 24.62 -19.36 -53.77
N PRO A 255 25.32 -20.47 -54.05
CA PRO A 255 25.54 -21.54 -53.09
C PRO A 255 26.65 -21.15 -52.11
N LEU A 256 26.31 -21.05 -50.81
CA LEU A 256 27.28 -20.85 -49.75
C LEU A 256 27.93 -22.18 -49.37
N ARG A 257 29.14 -22.32 -49.91
CA ARG A 257 30.19 -23.28 -49.60
C ARG A 257 30.41 -23.39 -48.09
N SER A 258 30.35 -24.62 -47.58
CA SER A 258 30.68 -24.98 -46.20
C SER A 258 32.15 -24.67 -45.89
N GLN A 259 32.39 -23.70 -45.00
CA GLN A 259 33.69 -23.54 -44.38
C GLN A 259 33.65 -24.15 -42.97
N LYS A 260 34.35 -25.28 -42.86
CA LYS A 260 34.76 -25.90 -41.60
C LYS A 260 35.73 -24.95 -40.89
N SER A 261 35.34 -24.42 -39.74
CA SER A 261 36.25 -23.72 -38.84
C SER A 261 37.20 -24.73 -38.19
N ARG A 262 38.48 -24.71 -38.60
CA ARG A 262 39.58 -25.40 -37.93
C ARG A 262 40.03 -24.60 -36.72
N MET A 263 40.11 -25.26 -35.56
CA MET A 263 40.79 -24.73 -34.37
C MET A 263 42.29 -24.64 -34.65
N ASN A 264 42.86 -23.45 -34.46
CA ASN A 264 44.31 -23.27 -34.36
C ASN A 264 44.70 -23.26 -32.88
N ILE A 265 45.34 -24.35 -32.45
CA ILE A 265 46.06 -24.47 -31.18
C ILE A 265 47.51 -24.09 -31.49
N MET A 266 47.96 -22.91 -31.04
CA MET A 266 49.39 -22.59 -31.02
C MET A 266 50.03 -23.20 -29.77
N MET A 267 50.95 -24.13 -29.99
CA MET A 267 51.96 -24.55 -29.01
C MET A 267 53.10 -23.54 -29.03
N ALA A 268 53.56 -23.12 -27.84
CA ALA A 268 54.87 -22.51 -27.64
C ALA A 268 55.70 -23.45 -26.75
N PRO A 269 56.99 -23.70 -27.06
CA PRO A 269 57.86 -24.54 -26.25
C PRO A 269 58.53 -23.76 -25.13
N ALA A 270 58.92 -24.53 -24.12
CA ALA A 270 59.49 -24.13 -22.84
C ALA A 270 60.97 -23.71 -22.91
N ALA A 271 61.41 -22.92 -21.92
CA ALA A 271 62.64 -23.17 -21.19
C ALA A 271 62.69 -22.39 -19.85
N SER A 272 62.87 -23.17 -18.76
CA SER A 272 63.63 -22.94 -17.50
C SER A 272 63.55 -21.59 -16.77
N SER A 273 63.53 -21.48 -15.45
CA SER A 273 63.47 -22.40 -14.31
C SER A 273 63.60 -21.52 -13.06
N ASN A 274 62.78 -21.75 -12.03
CA ASN A 274 63.15 -21.85 -10.60
C ASN A 274 61.98 -21.49 -9.67
N GLU A 275 61.40 -22.57 -9.14
CA GLU A 275 61.03 -22.85 -7.74
C GLU A 275 59.95 -22.03 -6.99
N SER A 276 58.99 -22.83 -6.50
CA SER A 276 57.73 -22.60 -5.76
C SER A 276 57.94 -22.47 -4.23
N PRO A 277 56.93 -22.63 -3.31
CA PRO A 277 55.45 -22.66 -3.42
C PRO A 277 54.73 -21.77 -2.34
N THR A 278 53.45 -21.36 -2.46
CA THR A 278 52.27 -22.17 -2.08
C THR A 278 50.94 -21.39 -2.20
N LYS A 279 49.90 -22.10 -2.66
CA LYS A 279 48.44 -21.98 -2.39
C LYS A 279 47.67 -20.80 -3.02
N SER A 280 46.95 -21.02 -4.14
CA SER A 280 45.57 -21.54 -4.25
C SER A 280 44.53 -20.61 -3.58
N ILE A 281 43.42 -20.13 -4.17
CA ILE A 281 42.47 -20.69 -5.15
C ILE A 281 41.80 -19.50 -5.85
N GLY A 282 41.89 -19.45 -7.18
CA GLY A 282 41.09 -18.55 -8.02
C GLY A 282 39.79 -19.24 -8.43
N GLY A 283 38.65 -18.75 -7.94
CA GLY A 283 37.33 -19.16 -8.39
C GLY A 283 36.72 -18.07 -9.26
N GLN A 284 36.76 -18.24 -10.59
CA GLN A 284 35.97 -17.44 -11.51
C GLN A 284 34.48 -17.74 -11.30
N ARG A 285 33.77 -16.79 -10.67
CA ARG A 285 32.32 -16.85 -10.52
C ARG A 285 31.69 -16.40 -11.85
N THR A 286 31.23 -17.37 -12.63
CA THR A 286 30.26 -17.12 -13.71
C THR A 286 28.94 -16.68 -13.07
N LEU A 287 28.49 -15.47 -13.38
CA LEU A 287 27.21 -14.93 -12.93
C LEU A 287 26.09 -15.72 -13.61
N LYS A 288 25.49 -16.67 -12.87
CA LYS A 288 24.26 -17.33 -13.26
C LYS A 288 23.16 -16.27 -13.37
N SER A 289 22.59 -16.13 -14.56
CA SER A 289 21.42 -15.30 -14.82
C SER A 289 20.27 -15.73 -13.91
N LYS A 290 19.80 -14.82 -13.05
CA LYS A 290 18.61 -15.05 -12.21
C LYS A 290 17.41 -15.37 -13.11
N PRO A 291 16.57 -16.36 -12.76
CA PRO A 291 15.31 -16.55 -13.46
C PRO A 291 14.45 -15.31 -13.25
N SER A 292 14.01 -14.70 -14.36
CA SER A 292 13.01 -13.64 -14.35
C SER A 292 11.75 -14.16 -13.69
N MET A 293 11.42 -13.65 -12.51
CA MET A 293 10.16 -13.90 -11.82
C MET A 293 9.03 -13.46 -12.74
N SER A 294 8.35 -14.43 -13.35
CA SER A 294 7.22 -14.19 -14.25
C SER A 294 6.07 -13.58 -13.44
N ILE A 295 5.87 -12.29 -13.60
CA ILE A 295 4.67 -11.58 -13.14
C ILE A 295 3.49 -12.10 -13.99
N LEU A 296 2.54 -12.76 -13.32
CA LEU A 296 1.17 -13.04 -13.77
C LEU A 296 1.02 -14.06 -14.93
N LYS A 297 1.03 -15.35 -14.59
CA LYS A 297 0.23 -16.37 -15.30
C LYS A 297 -1.04 -16.65 -14.49
N LEU A 298 -1.96 -15.68 -14.45
CA LEU A 298 -3.27 -15.82 -13.80
C LEU A 298 -4.34 -16.35 -14.76
N ASP A 299 -4.06 -16.36 -16.06
CA ASP A 299 -5.03 -16.69 -17.11
C ASP A 299 -5.38 -18.18 -17.21
N LYS A 300 -4.65 -19.08 -16.52
CA LYS A 300 -4.82 -20.55 -16.71
C LYS A 300 -5.61 -21.26 -15.62
N VAL A 301 -6.06 -20.56 -14.57
CA VAL A 301 -6.82 -21.17 -13.46
C VAL A 301 -8.34 -20.91 -13.58
N TYR A 302 -8.76 -20.02 -14.47
CA TYR A 302 -10.15 -19.54 -14.50
C TYR A 302 -11.10 -20.23 -15.49
N ASN A 303 -10.64 -21.21 -16.28
CA ASN A 303 -11.50 -21.93 -17.23
C ASN A 303 -11.96 -23.33 -16.74
N ALA A 304 -11.74 -23.70 -15.48
CA ALA A 304 -12.02 -25.06 -15.01
C ALA A 304 -13.30 -25.22 -14.16
N ASN A 305 -13.86 -24.16 -13.56
CA ASN A 305 -15.01 -24.30 -12.65
C ASN A 305 -16.14 -23.35 -13.05
N SER A 306 -16.85 -23.70 -14.10
CA SER A 306 -18.24 -23.31 -14.30
C SER A 306 -19.10 -24.51 -13.94
N ASP A 307 -19.30 -24.76 -12.65
CA ASP A 307 -20.38 -25.58 -12.12
C ASP A 307 -20.65 -25.21 -10.65
N SER A 308 -21.93 -25.29 -10.30
CA SER A 308 -22.67 -24.87 -9.10
C SER A 308 -21.99 -25.03 -7.72
N ASP A 309 -22.20 -24.06 -6.83
CA ASP A 309 -23.08 -24.29 -5.66
C ASP A 309 -23.33 -23.03 -4.82
N SER A 310 -24.58 -22.89 -4.38
CA SER A 310 -25.11 -21.82 -3.55
C SER A 310 -24.84 -22.10 -2.06
N LEU A 311 -24.09 -21.21 -1.40
CA LEU A 311 -24.06 -21.10 0.06
C LEU A 311 -23.98 -19.62 0.44
N THR A 312 -25.11 -19.09 0.92
CA THR A 312 -25.20 -17.75 1.51
C THR A 312 -24.73 -17.82 2.97
N SER A 313 -23.53 -17.28 3.21
CA SER A 313 -23.03 -16.92 4.54
C SER A 313 -23.38 -15.45 4.80
N GLU A 314 -24.18 -15.23 5.84
CA GLU A 314 -24.45 -13.92 6.43
C GLU A 314 -23.17 -13.37 7.09
N ASN A 315 -22.97 -12.05 7.03
CA ASN A 315 -21.78 -11.25 7.40
C ASN A 315 -20.78 -10.94 6.27
N SER A 316 -21.27 -10.53 5.09
CA SER A 316 -20.49 -9.67 4.20
C SER A 316 -20.67 -8.20 4.59
N THR A 317 -19.59 -7.57 5.07
CA THR A 317 -19.41 -6.11 4.99
C THR A 317 -19.74 -5.68 3.56
N THR A 318 -20.88 -5.02 3.38
CA THR A 318 -21.35 -4.44 2.13
C THR A 318 -20.37 -3.36 1.68
N LEU A 319 -19.35 -3.78 0.93
CA LEU A 319 -18.54 -2.85 0.15
C LEU A 319 -19.49 -2.16 -0.83
N VAL A 320 -19.73 -0.88 -0.59
CA VAL A 320 -20.58 -0.01 -1.41
C VAL A 320 -20.14 -0.14 -2.86
N ASP A 321 -20.97 -0.76 -3.69
CA ASP A 321 -20.70 -0.95 -5.11
C ASP A 321 -20.82 0.41 -5.80
N THR A 322 -19.71 1.13 -5.81
CA THR A 322 -19.65 2.46 -6.38
C THR A 322 -19.67 2.25 -7.89
N LYS A 323 -20.80 2.57 -8.55
CA LYS A 323 -20.83 2.79 -10.00
C LYS A 323 -19.83 3.90 -10.30
N VAL A 324 -18.64 3.53 -10.73
CA VAL A 324 -17.62 4.48 -11.18
C VAL A 324 -17.94 4.79 -12.63
N ASP A 325 -18.37 6.02 -12.90
CA ASP A 325 -18.48 6.51 -14.28
C ASP A 325 -17.08 6.50 -14.92
N LEU A 326 -16.85 5.52 -15.80
CA LEU A 326 -15.57 5.35 -16.51
C LEU A 326 -15.21 6.57 -17.38
N ASP A 327 -16.18 7.43 -17.68
CA ASP A 327 -16.00 8.59 -18.56
C ASP A 327 -15.20 9.73 -17.90
N ASN A 328 -15.17 9.81 -16.56
CA ASN A 328 -14.38 10.83 -15.84
C ASN A 328 -12.88 10.50 -15.73
N PHE A 329 -12.43 9.40 -16.34
CA PHE A 329 -11.06 8.89 -16.23
C PHE A 329 -10.07 9.52 -17.23
N GLU A 330 -10.55 10.37 -18.15
CA GLU A 330 -9.81 10.79 -19.35
C GLU A 330 -8.83 11.96 -19.16
N GLN A 331 -8.81 12.63 -18.00
CA GLN A 331 -8.18 13.97 -17.90
C GLN A 331 -6.68 14.05 -17.54
N SER A 332 -5.87 12.98 -17.62
CA SER A 332 -4.41 13.18 -17.50
C SER A 332 -3.54 12.26 -18.36
N ASN A 333 -3.00 12.82 -19.43
CA ASN A 333 -1.82 12.36 -20.21
C ASN A 333 -1.86 10.94 -20.82
N GLY A 334 -3.04 10.34 -20.98
CA GLY A 334 -3.19 8.95 -21.46
C GLY A 334 -4.30 8.70 -22.47
N ALA A 335 -4.94 9.73 -23.03
CA ALA A 335 -6.13 9.62 -23.88
C ALA A 335 -5.99 8.59 -25.03
N SER A 336 -4.78 8.39 -25.56
CA SER A 336 -4.52 7.40 -26.62
C SER A 336 -4.60 5.93 -26.18
N ILE A 337 -4.51 5.61 -24.88
CA ILE A 337 -4.52 4.23 -24.38
C ILE A 337 -5.95 3.66 -24.36
N TYR A 338 -6.95 4.52 -24.16
CA TYR A 338 -8.34 4.10 -23.93
C TYR A 338 -9.14 3.87 -25.21
N THR A 339 -8.74 4.47 -26.33
CA THR A 339 -9.42 4.32 -27.63
C THR A 339 -9.21 2.95 -28.28
N SER A 340 -8.29 2.14 -27.76
CA SER A 340 -7.93 0.84 -28.35
C SER A 340 -8.80 -0.32 -27.87
N PHE A 341 -9.73 -0.09 -26.94
CA PHE A 341 -10.56 -1.14 -26.32
C PHE A 341 -12.03 -0.74 -26.34
N THR A 342 -12.91 -1.74 -26.45
CA THR A 342 -14.36 -1.50 -26.34
C THR A 342 -14.75 -1.16 -24.90
N ASN A 343 -15.90 -0.52 -24.71
CA ASN A 343 -16.42 -0.23 -23.36
C ASN A 343 -16.60 -1.51 -22.54
N GLU A 344 -17.08 -2.58 -23.17
CA GLU A 344 -17.25 -3.89 -22.55
C GLU A 344 -15.91 -4.47 -22.07
N GLU A 345 -14.86 -4.40 -22.89
CA GLU A 345 -13.52 -4.85 -22.49
C GLU A 345 -12.98 -4.04 -21.30
N ARG A 346 -13.19 -2.71 -21.30
CA ARG A 346 -12.78 -1.84 -20.19
C ARG A 346 -13.50 -2.22 -18.90
N THR A 347 -14.82 -2.40 -18.95
CA THR A 347 -15.63 -2.83 -17.81
C THR A 347 -15.18 -4.19 -17.29
N ASN A 348 -14.96 -5.16 -18.18
CA ASN A 348 -14.50 -6.51 -17.80
C ASN A 348 -13.14 -6.46 -17.11
N MET A 349 -12.17 -5.67 -17.62
CA MET A 349 -10.86 -5.52 -16.98
C MET A 349 -10.96 -4.82 -15.62
N PHE A 350 -11.88 -3.86 -15.47
CA PHE A 350 -12.11 -3.17 -14.22
C PHE A 350 -12.72 -4.10 -13.17
N GLU A 351 -13.74 -4.89 -13.53
CA GLU A 351 -14.36 -5.88 -12.65
C GLU A 351 -13.38 -7.00 -12.25
N GLN A 352 -12.53 -7.47 -13.18
CA GLN A 352 -11.44 -8.38 -12.85
C GLN A 352 -10.46 -7.76 -11.84
N SER A 353 -10.17 -6.46 -11.97
CA SER A 353 -9.31 -5.73 -11.03
C SER A 353 -9.95 -5.62 -9.65
N LYS A 354 -11.26 -5.32 -9.56
CA LYS A 354 -12.03 -5.36 -8.30
C LYS A 354 -11.97 -6.73 -7.64
N LEU A 355 -12.27 -7.79 -8.39
CA LEU A 355 -12.28 -9.16 -7.89
C LEU A 355 -10.89 -9.56 -7.37
N ALA A 356 -9.83 -9.22 -8.10
CA ALA A 356 -8.46 -9.50 -7.69
C ALA A 356 -8.10 -8.83 -6.34
N VAL A 357 -8.53 -7.59 -6.12
CA VAL A 357 -8.31 -6.91 -4.83
C VAL A 357 -9.11 -7.58 -3.71
N ARG A 358 -10.39 -7.90 -3.96
CA ARG A 358 -11.28 -8.55 -2.98
C ARG A 358 -10.71 -9.90 -2.53
N VAL A 359 -10.36 -10.76 -3.48
CA VAL A 359 -9.75 -12.08 -3.21
C VAL A 359 -8.45 -11.92 -2.41
N ARG A 360 -7.65 -10.89 -2.69
CA ARG A 360 -6.40 -10.65 -1.94
C ARG A 360 -6.67 -10.25 -0.49
N VAL A 361 -7.63 -9.36 -0.23
CA VAL A 361 -8.02 -8.94 1.13
C VAL A 361 -8.64 -10.10 1.90
N GLU A 362 -9.47 -10.92 1.26
CA GLU A 362 -10.06 -12.11 1.89
C GLU A 362 -9.02 -13.16 2.27
N ARG A 363 -8.03 -13.41 1.39
CA ARG A 363 -6.90 -14.28 1.73
C ARG A 363 -6.14 -13.77 2.94
N GLU A 364 -5.91 -12.46 3.02
CA GLU A 364 -5.22 -11.85 4.15
C GLU A 364 -6.04 -11.95 5.44
N ARG A 365 -7.36 -11.75 5.36
CA ARG A 365 -8.28 -11.94 6.49
C ARG A 365 -8.26 -13.38 7.00
N ASN A 366 -8.32 -14.35 6.09
CA ASN A 366 -8.25 -15.76 6.44
C ASN A 366 -6.88 -16.15 7.02
N TYR A 367 -5.80 -15.51 6.57
CA TYR A 367 -4.48 -15.68 7.18
C TYR A 367 -4.49 -15.18 8.62
N LEU A 368 -4.95 -13.95 8.87
CA LEU A 368 -5.02 -13.37 10.22
C LEU A 368 -5.84 -14.22 11.19
N ASN A 369 -7.01 -14.71 10.76
CA ASN A 369 -7.91 -15.51 11.59
C ASN A 369 -7.33 -16.88 11.99
N ARG A 370 -6.21 -17.32 11.39
CA ARG A 370 -5.53 -18.57 11.78
C ARG A 370 -4.47 -18.37 12.86
N TYR A 371 -4.04 -17.13 13.11
CA TYR A 371 -2.96 -16.78 14.03
C TYR A 371 -3.43 -15.95 15.23
N VAL A 372 -4.73 -15.65 15.28
CA VAL A 372 -5.45 -15.14 16.46
C VAL A 372 -6.24 -16.31 17.02
#